data_AF-A0A519IQ91-F1
#
_entry.id   AF-A0A519IQ91-F1
#
_cell.length_a   1.000
_cell.length_b   1.000
_cell.length_c   1.000
_cell.angle_alpha   90.00
_cell.angle_beta   90.00
_cell.angle_gamma   90.00
#
_symmetry.space_group_name_H-M   'P 1'
#
loop_
_entity.id
_entity.type
_entity.pdbx_description
1 polymer ?
#
loop_
_entity_poly.entity_id
_entity_poly.type
_entity_poly.pdbx_seq_one_letter_code
_entity_poly.pdbx_strand_id
1 'polypeptide(L)'
;MAEWKDFTPELSKTENLSAIPRSVGVLRLVPKSDGAFAIGVFGTPDSGQPQRRAIQNAVHLLPGQWARIVLNARHTSYSGQHYSETTFNVASNVRTNRFLVGPPDHDLDLKADLF
;
A
#
# COMPACT_ATOMS: atom_id res chain seq x y z
N MET A 1 0.58 -17.92 14.80
CA MET A 1 0.91 -17.48 13.43
C MET A 1 -0.22 -17.94 12.54
N ALA A 2 -1.01 -17.03 11.97
CA ALA A 2 -2.07 -17.42 11.04
C ALA A 2 -1.40 -17.78 9.71
N GLU A 3 -1.45 -19.06 9.33
CA GLU A 3 -1.09 -19.51 7.98
C GLU A 3 -2.00 -18.80 6.98
N TRP A 4 -1.42 -18.06 6.04
CA TRP A 4 -2.12 -17.45 4.90
C TRP A 4 -2.51 -18.54 3.89
N LYS A 5 -3.37 -19.47 4.31
CA LYS A 5 -3.72 -20.68 3.53
C LYS A 5 -4.54 -20.40 2.27
N ASP A 6 -5.15 -19.22 2.18
CA ASP A 6 -6.11 -18.91 1.11
C ASP A 6 -5.63 -17.81 0.14
N PHE A 7 -4.39 -17.31 0.28
CA PHE A 7 -3.87 -16.33 -0.68
C PHE A 7 -3.27 -17.02 -1.91
N THR A 8 -4.08 -17.17 -2.95
CA THR A 8 -3.62 -17.64 -4.26
C THR A 8 -3.40 -16.43 -5.17
N PRO A 9 -2.14 -16.07 -5.50
CA PRO A 9 -1.88 -14.96 -6.42
C PRO A 9 -2.33 -15.33 -7.84
N GLU A 10 -3.41 -14.73 -8.32
CA GLU A 10 -3.84 -14.88 -9.70
C GLU A 10 -3.03 -13.96 -10.62
N LEU A 11 -2.27 -14.56 -11.54
CA LEU A 11 -1.55 -13.81 -12.55
C LEU A 11 -2.54 -13.35 -13.63
N SER A 12 -2.98 -12.09 -13.56
CA SER A 12 -3.82 -11.51 -14.61
C SER A 12 -3.02 -11.40 -15.92
N LYS A 13 -3.54 -11.99 -17.00
CA LYS A 13 -2.93 -11.91 -18.34
C LYS A 13 -2.79 -10.45 -18.79
N THR A 14 -1.75 -10.14 -19.57
CA THR A 14 -1.37 -8.80 -20.04
C THR A 14 -2.51 -7.99 -20.67
N GLU A 15 -3.48 -8.69 -21.29
CA GLU A 15 -4.69 -8.13 -21.88
C GLU A 15 -5.64 -7.47 -20.85
N ASN A 16 -5.46 -7.76 -19.55
CA ASN A 16 -6.20 -7.19 -18.43
C ASN A 16 -5.38 -6.19 -17.59
N LEU A 17 -4.26 -5.64 -18.09
CA LEU A 17 -3.51 -4.57 -17.39
C LEU A 17 -4.37 -3.33 -17.10
N SER A 18 -5.40 -3.09 -17.93
CA SER A 18 -6.44 -2.07 -17.70
C SER A 18 -7.29 -2.32 -16.46
N ALA A 19 -7.30 -3.55 -15.93
CA ALA A 19 -8.04 -3.96 -14.73
C ALA A 19 -7.23 -3.86 -13.43
N ILE A 20 -5.93 -3.53 -13.48
CA ILE A 20 -5.16 -3.27 -12.25
C ILE A 20 -5.70 -1.99 -11.61
N PRO A 21 -6.26 -2.06 -10.38
CA PRO A 21 -6.77 -0.88 -9.72
C PRO A 21 -5.63 0.11 -9.49
N ARG A 22 -5.72 1.27 -10.15
CA ARG A 22 -4.76 2.37 -9.97
C ARG A 22 -4.89 3.05 -8.61
N SER A 23 -5.88 2.64 -7.81
CA SER A 23 -6.08 3.09 -6.45
C SER A 23 -6.57 1.97 -5.55
N VAL A 24 -6.00 1.85 -4.35
CA VAL A 24 -6.44 0.91 -3.30
C VAL A 24 -6.49 1.69 -2.00
N GLY A 25 -7.70 1.96 -1.48
CA GLY A 25 -7.90 2.88 -0.37
C GLY A 25 -7.29 4.26 -0.70
N VAL A 26 -6.36 4.70 0.16
CA VAL A 26 -5.63 5.97 0.00
C VAL A 26 -4.38 5.88 -0.88
N LEU A 27 -3.98 4.68 -1.31
CA LEU A 27 -2.86 4.52 -2.23
C LEU A 27 -3.30 4.79 -3.66
N ARG A 28 -2.45 5.51 -4.41
CA ARG A 28 -2.56 5.64 -5.86
C ARG A 28 -1.28 5.20 -6.54
N LEU A 29 -1.43 4.45 -7.63
CA LEU A 29 -0.35 3.95 -8.46
C LEU A 29 -0.36 4.69 -9.78
N VAL A 30 0.76 5.32 -10.10
CA VAL A 30 0.96 6.05 -11.37
C VAL A 30 2.08 5.36 -12.14
N PRO A 31 1.78 4.67 -13.27
CA PRO A 31 2.82 4.08 -14.10
C PRO A 31 3.71 5.18 -14.70
N LYS A 32 5.00 4.87 -14.83
CA LYS A 32 6.01 5.73 -15.44
C LYS A 32 6.51 5.12 -16.74
N SER A 33 7.12 5.94 -17.59
CA SER A 33 7.58 5.55 -18.93
C SER A 33 8.74 4.56 -18.93
N ASP A 34 9.47 4.47 -17.82
CA ASP A 34 10.59 3.55 -17.59
C ASP A 34 10.15 2.17 -17.06
N GLY A 35 8.84 1.91 -16.99
CA GLY A 35 8.29 0.67 -16.44
C GLY A 35 8.26 0.64 -14.90
N ALA A 36 8.63 1.74 -14.24
CA ALA A 36 8.46 1.90 -12.81
C ALA A 36 7.06 2.39 -12.46
N PHE A 37 6.73 2.34 -11.17
CA PHE A 37 5.51 2.92 -10.62
C PHE A 37 5.86 3.98 -9.60
N ALA A 38 5.26 5.17 -9.72
CA ALA A 38 5.18 6.08 -8.58
C ALA A 38 3.99 5.70 -7.72
N ILE A 39 4.25 5.45 -6.44
CA ILE A 39 3.24 5.21 -5.42
C ILE A 39 3.02 6.51 -4.69
N GLY A 40 1.79 7.01 -4.73
CA GLY A 40 1.37 8.17 -3.96
C GLY A 40 0.39 7.79 -2.85
N VAL A 41 0.40 8.56 -1.78
CA VAL A 41 -0.56 8.47 -0.68
C VAL A 41 -1.46 9.71 -0.78
N PHE A 42 -2.67 9.50 -1.28
CA PHE A 42 -3.67 10.54 -1.48
C PHE A 42 -4.76 10.34 -0.43
N GLY A 43 -4.87 11.27 0.49
CA GLY A 43 -5.93 11.24 1.49
C GLY A 43 -7.30 11.35 0.82
N THR A 44 -8.10 10.32 0.97
CA THR A 44 -9.54 10.47 1.16
C THR A 44 -9.78 10.03 2.60
N PRO A 45 -10.39 10.86 3.45
CA PRO A 45 -10.59 10.49 4.85
C PRO A 45 -11.63 9.38 4.90
N ASP A 46 -11.17 8.14 4.96
CA ASP A 46 -11.93 7.13 5.69
C ASP A 46 -12.01 7.62 7.14
N SER A 47 -13.17 7.45 7.77
CA SER A 47 -13.41 7.91 9.15
C SER A 47 -12.21 7.58 10.03
N GLY A 48 -11.71 8.57 10.76
CA GLY A 48 -10.62 8.37 11.73
C GLY A 48 -9.19 8.48 11.21
N GLN A 49 -8.94 8.57 9.90
CA GLN A 49 -7.58 8.91 9.43
C GLN A 49 -7.25 10.38 9.73
N PRO A 50 -6.07 10.70 10.32
CA PRO A 50 -5.68 12.09 10.50
C PRO A 50 -5.42 12.77 9.15
N GLN A 51 -5.66 14.08 9.11
CA GLN A 51 -5.47 14.86 7.89
C GLN A 51 -3.99 14.86 7.49
N ARG A 52 -3.68 14.29 6.33
CA ARG A 52 -2.32 14.25 5.77
C ARG A 52 -2.25 15.09 4.51
N ARG A 53 -1.11 15.74 4.30
CA ARG A 53 -0.78 16.27 2.96
C ARG A 53 -0.66 15.09 2.00
N ALA A 54 -1.28 15.21 0.83
CA ALA A 54 -1.11 14.21 -0.21
C ALA A 54 0.36 14.16 -0.64
N ILE A 55 0.93 12.95 -0.66
CA ILE A 55 2.31 12.71 -1.12
C ILE A 55 2.20 12.02 -2.47
N GLN A 56 2.45 12.76 -3.54
CA GLN A 56 2.20 12.26 -4.91
C GLN A 56 3.20 11.17 -5.34
N ASN A 57 4.46 11.26 -4.88
CA ASN A 57 5.54 10.32 -5.20
C ASN A 57 6.20 9.87 -3.88
N ALA A 58 5.46 9.14 -3.05
CA ALA A 58 5.96 8.64 -1.78
C ALA A 58 7.04 7.55 -1.98
N VAL A 59 6.87 6.71 -3.00
CA VAL A 59 7.84 5.69 -3.40
C VAL A 59 7.94 5.65 -4.92
N HIS A 60 9.16 5.54 -5.44
CA HIS A 60 9.41 5.20 -6.84
C HIS A 60 9.83 3.72 -6.92
N LEU A 61 8.93 2.86 -7.38
CA LEU A 61 9.09 1.41 -7.35
C LEU A 61 9.53 0.88 -8.71
N LEU A 62 10.78 0.42 -8.80
CA LEU A 62 11.34 -0.16 -10.01
C LEU A 62 10.87 -1.62 -10.21
N PRO A 63 10.98 -2.16 -11.44
CA PRO A 63 10.77 -3.58 -11.67
C PRO A 63 11.69 -4.46 -10.80
N GLY A 64 11.14 -5.51 -10.21
CA GLY A 64 11.87 -6.41 -9.32
C GLY A 64 12.01 -5.91 -7.88
N GLN A 65 11.33 -4.81 -7.52
CA GLN A 65 11.28 -4.28 -6.16
C GLN A 65 9.90 -4.44 -5.51
N TRP A 66 9.87 -4.37 -4.18
CA TRP A 66 8.64 -4.21 -3.43
C TRP A 66 8.80 -3.22 -2.26
N ALA A 67 7.70 -2.60 -1.87
CA ALA A 67 7.63 -1.58 -0.84
C ALA A 67 6.59 -1.92 0.23
N ARG A 68 6.86 -1.48 1.46
CA ARG A 68 5.93 -1.50 2.59
C ARG A 68 5.56 -0.06 2.96
N ILE A 69 4.26 0.21 3.11
CA ILE A 69 3.74 1.51 3.53
C ILE A 69 2.80 1.28 4.71
N VAL A 70 3.04 1.98 5.81
CA VAL A 70 2.27 1.84 7.06
C VAL A 70 1.54 3.15 7.38
N LEU A 71 0.24 3.05 7.67
CA LEU A 71 -0.64 4.16 8.03
C LEU A 71 -1.40 3.85 9.32
N ASN A 72 -1.80 4.89 10.07
CA ASN A 72 -2.67 4.76 11.24
C ASN A 72 -3.92 5.66 11.15
N ALA A 73 -4.95 5.24 11.88
CA ALA A 73 -6.20 5.95 12.09
C ALA A 73 -6.67 5.82 13.55
N ARG A 74 -7.37 6.84 14.05
CA ARG A 74 -8.14 6.83 15.31
C ARG A 74 -9.62 7.00 14.99
N HIS A 75 -10.38 5.98 15.29
CA HIS A 75 -11.82 5.95 15.11
C HIS A 75 -12.52 6.31 16.42
N THR A 76 -13.59 7.10 16.34
CA THR A 76 -14.42 7.44 17.49
C THR A 76 -15.85 7.02 17.20
N SER A 77 -16.44 6.22 18.09
CA SER A 77 -17.84 5.79 18.06
C SER A 77 -18.52 6.08 19.40
N TYR A 78 -19.82 5.81 19.48
CA TYR A 78 -20.57 5.87 20.75
C TYR A 78 -20.03 4.88 21.80
N SER A 79 -19.32 3.83 21.38
CA SER A 79 -18.76 2.78 22.24
C SER A 79 -17.30 3.03 22.65
N GLY A 80 -16.68 4.13 22.20
CA GLY A 80 -15.33 4.54 22.60
C GLY A 80 -14.41 4.88 21.43
N GLN A 81 -13.12 4.88 21.71
CA GLN A 81 -12.06 5.12 20.73
C GLN A 81 -11.32 3.82 20.42
N HIS A 82 -11.01 3.59 19.14
CA HIS A 82 -10.13 2.50 18.74
C HIS A 82 -9.13 2.97 17.68
N TYR A 83 -7.96 2.33 17.66
CA TYR A 83 -6.86 2.67 16.78
C TYR A 83 -6.66 1.52 15.80
N SER A 84 -6.45 1.86 14.52
CA SER A 84 -6.15 0.87 13.48
C SER A 84 -4.85 1.23 12.78
N GLU A 85 -4.08 0.21 12.42
CA GLU A 85 -2.92 0.32 11.55
C GLU A 85 -3.21 -0.43 10.24
N THR A 86 -2.90 0.20 9.11
CA THR A 86 -3.06 -0.39 7.78
C THR A 86 -1.69 -0.50 7.13
N THR A 87 -1.29 -1.72 6.77
CA THR A 87 -0.05 -1.99 6.05
C THR A 87 -0.35 -2.37 4.60
N PHE A 88 0.29 -1.68 3.67
CA PHE A 88 0.25 -2.01 2.25
C PHE A 88 1.61 -2.56 1.81
N ASN A 89 1.61 -3.77 1.24
CA ASN A 89 2.78 -4.33 0.59
C ASN A 89 2.55 -4.26 -0.93
N VAL A 90 3.36 -3.48 -1.64
CA VAL A 90 3.21 -3.23 -3.08
C VAL A 90 4.44 -3.77 -3.80
N ALA A 91 4.24 -4.66 -4.77
CA ALA A 91 5.32 -5.29 -5.52
C ALA A 91 5.19 -5.03 -7.03
N SER A 92 6.33 -4.83 -7.71
CA SER A 92 6.41 -4.71 -9.17
C SER A 92 7.29 -5.83 -9.72
N ASN A 93 6.70 -6.80 -10.40
CA ASN A 93 7.42 -7.94 -11.02
C ASN A 93 8.44 -8.61 -10.08
N VAL A 94 8.11 -8.71 -8.79
CA VAL A 94 8.98 -9.28 -7.76
C VAL A 94 8.79 -10.79 -7.69
N ARG A 95 9.87 -11.55 -7.48
CA ARG A 95 9.77 -13.01 -7.27
C ARG A 95 9.04 -13.30 -5.95
N THR A 96 8.13 -14.26 -5.95
CA THR A 96 7.29 -14.62 -4.78
C THR A 96 8.09 -14.81 -3.49
N ASN A 97 9.20 -15.56 -3.53
CA ASN A 97 10.05 -15.74 -2.33
C ASN A 97 10.62 -14.43 -1.81
N ARG A 98 10.97 -13.48 -2.70
CA ARG A 98 11.49 -12.17 -2.29
C ARG A 98 10.38 -11.34 -1.62
N PHE A 99 9.16 -11.40 -2.13
CA PHE A 99 8.02 -10.70 -1.54
C PHE A 99 7.65 -11.23 -0.14
N LEU A 100 7.65 -12.56 0.03
CA LEU A 100 7.15 -13.19 1.24
C LEU A 100 8.19 -13.21 2.38
N VAL A 101 9.48 -13.34 2.05
CA VAL A 101 10.54 -13.61 3.04
C VAL A 101 11.62 -12.54 3.06
N GLY A 102 11.83 -11.85 1.94
CA GLY A 102 12.83 -10.78 1.84
C GLY A 102 12.37 -9.50 2.56
N PRO A 103 13.29 -8.60 2.93
CA PRO A 103 12.94 -7.26 3.38
C PRO A 103 12.45 -6.39 2.20
N PRO A 104 11.66 -5.33 2.48
CA PRO A 104 11.25 -4.37 1.46
C PRO A 104 12.44 -3.57 0.95
N ASP A 105 12.40 -3.19 -0.33
CA ASP A 105 13.35 -2.24 -0.91
C ASP A 105 13.06 -0.81 -0.44
N HIS A 106 11.80 -0.53 -0.10
CA HIS A 106 11.34 0.73 0.46
C HIS A 106 10.39 0.48 1.63
N ASP A 107 10.73 1.00 2.81
CA ASP A 107 9.86 0.97 3.98
C ASP A 107 9.49 2.39 4.36
N LEU A 108 8.18 2.68 4.41
CA LEU A 108 7.66 4.02 4.64
C LEU A 108 6.60 4.00 5.75
N ASP A 109 6.99 4.49 6.92
CA ASP A 109 6.09 4.70 8.05
C ASP A 109 5.54 6.14 8.01
N LEU A 110 4.23 6.28 7.74
CA LEU A 110 3.52 7.56 7.72
C LEU A 110 2.47 7.63 8.83
N LYS A 111 2.74 6.96 9.95
CA LYS A 111 1.96 7.15 11.16
C LYS A 111 2.05 8.58 11.65
N ALA A 112 0.91 9.16 11.98
CA ALA A 112 0.84 10.46 12.62
C ALA A 112 0.71 10.28 14.13
N ASP A 113 1.14 11.29 14.88
CA ASP A 113 0.74 11.41 16.27
C ASP A 113 -0.77 11.65 16.34
N LEU A 114 -1.45 10.88 17.18
CA LEU A 114 -2.91 10.87 17.31
C LEU A 114 -3.36 11.46 18.66
N PHE A 115 -2.44 11.97 19.48
CA PHE A 115 -2.70 12.45 20.85
C PHE A 115 -2.78 13.97 20.95
#